data_AF-A0A662BLF7-F1
#
_entry.id   AF-A0A662BLF7-F1
#
_cell.length_a   1.000
_cell.length_b   1.000
_cell.length_c   1.000
_cell.angle_alpha   90.00
_cell.angle_beta   90.00
_cell.angle_gamma   90.00
#
_symmetry.space_group_name_H-M   'P 1'
#
loop_
_entity.id
_entity.type
_entity.pdbx_description
1 polymer ?
#
loop_
_entity_poly.entity_id
_entity_poly.type
_entity_poly.pdbx_seq_one_letter_code
_entity_poly.pdbx_strand_id
1 'polypeptide(L)' 'YHRISEGLNDAFVKAGHGLGNTFSGKLPPIRIDFILYSDDFSAYEFNVHRIDLSDHYPVSVFLSEN' A
#
# COMPACT_ATOMS: atom_id res chain seq x y z
N TYR A 1 8.42 9.32 -1.13
CA TYR A 1 8.38 8.04 -1.87
C TYR A 1 9.72 7.74 -2.52
N HIS A 2 10.08 8.36 -3.66
CA HIS A 2 11.23 7.95 -4.50
C HIS A 2 12.56 7.62 -3.79
N ARG A 3 13.00 8.43 -2.82
CA ARG A 3 14.24 8.15 -2.07
C ARG A 3 14.11 7.01 -1.06
N ILE A 4 12.94 6.86 -0.44
CA ILE A 4 12.70 5.84 0.60
C ILE A 4 12.43 4.48 -0.05
N SER A 5 11.83 4.47 -1.25
CA SER A 5 11.54 3.25 -2.01
C SER A 5 12.74 2.74 -2.83
N GLU A 6 13.90 3.38 -2.73
CA GLU A 6 15.07 2.97 -3.51
C GLU A 6 15.53 1.57 -3.08
N GLY A 7 15.62 0.65 -4.04
CA GLY A 7 15.96 -0.76 -3.77
C GLY A 7 14.86 -1.60 -3.13
N LEU A 8 13.63 -1.08 -3.03
CA LEU A 8 12.49 -1.79 -2.45
C LEU A 8 11.31 -1.88 -3.44
N ASN A 9 10.48 -2.90 -3.25
CA ASN A 9 9.23 -3.08 -3.96
C ASN A 9 8.07 -2.42 -3.22
N ASP A 10 7.12 -1.83 -3.95
CA ASP A 10 5.87 -1.30 -3.40
C ASP A 10 4.76 -2.34 -3.49
N ALA A 11 4.23 -2.75 -2.34
CA ALA A 11 3.23 -3.80 -2.23
C ALA A 11 1.92 -3.49 -2.96
N PHE A 12 1.48 -2.23 -2.99
CA PHE A 12 0.28 -1.85 -3.75
C PHE A 12 0.54 -1.95 -5.26
N VAL A 13 1.74 -1.55 -5.71
CA VAL A 13 2.09 -1.64 -7.14
C VAL A 13 2.18 -3.10 -7.59
N LYS A 14 2.61 -4.00 -6.71
CA LYS A 14 2.82 -5.42 -7.03
C LYS A 14 1.56 -6.27 -6.90
N ALA A 15 0.71 -5.98 -5.92
CA ALA A 15 -0.41 -6.85 -5.52
C ALA A 15 -1.72 -6.10 -5.22
N GLY A 16 -1.78 -4.80 -5.51
CA GLY A 16 -2.97 -3.97 -5.30
C GLY A 16 -3.90 -3.96 -6.52
N HIS A 17 -5.15 -3.58 -6.27
CA HIS A 17 -6.20 -3.48 -7.29
C HIS A 17 -6.96 -2.16 -7.17
N GLY A 18 -7.40 -1.61 -8.31
CA GLY A 18 -8.26 -0.42 -8.35
C GLY A 18 -7.59 0.87 -7.87
N LEU A 19 -8.37 1.76 -7.25
CA LEU A 19 -7.89 3.04 -6.74
C LEU A 19 -7.25 2.86 -5.36
N GLY A 20 -5.93 3.04 -5.28
CA GLY A 20 -5.14 2.86 -4.06
C GLY A 20 -5.18 4.03 -3.08
N ASN A 21 -6.18 4.91 -3.12
CA ASN A 21 -6.22 6.05 -2.20
C ASN A 21 -6.43 5.56 -0.77
N THR A 22 -5.58 6.04 0.12
CA THR A 22 -5.60 5.69 1.54
C THR A 22 -6.06 6.85 2.41
N PHE A 23 -6.07 8.07 1.89
CA PHE A 23 -6.73 9.19 2.56
C PHE A 23 -8.26 9.12 2.38
N SER A 24 -9.01 9.30 3.47
CA SER A 24 -10.48 9.26 3.49
C SER A 24 -11.14 10.64 3.49
N GLY A 25 -10.35 11.73 3.48
CA GLY A 25 -10.86 13.11 3.49
C GLY A 25 -11.23 13.69 2.12
N LYS A 26 -11.47 15.02 2.09
CA LYS A 26 -12.02 15.76 0.93
C LYS A 26 -11.00 16.16 -0.15
N LEU A 27 -9.82 15.57 -0.15
CA LEU A 27 -8.82 15.81 -1.19
C LEU A 27 -9.07 14.89 -2.39
N PRO A 28 -8.46 15.17 -3.57
CA PRO A 28 -8.40 14.18 -4.64
C PRO A 28 -7.88 12.82 -4.12
N PRO A 29 -8.20 11.69 -4.77
CA PRO A 29 -7.77 10.37 -4.31
C PRO A 29 -6.24 10.30 -4.24
N ILE A 30 -5.68 10.36 -3.03
CA ILE A 30 -4.24 10.27 -2.77
C ILE A 30 -3.90 9.02 -1.98
N ARG A 31 -2.77 8.40 -2.32
CA ARG A 31 -2.15 7.31 -1.57
C ARG A 31 -0.97 7.87 -0.80
N ILE A 32 -1.10 7.87 0.53
CA ILE A 32 -0.08 8.39 1.44
C ILE A 32 0.45 7.32 2.40
N ASP A 33 -0.14 6.12 2.39
CA ASP A 33 0.26 4.97 3.18
C ASP A 33 0.85 3.88 2.27
N PHE A 34 2.02 3.36 2.62
CA PHE A 34 2.81 2.46 1.80
C PHE A 34 3.35 1.30 2.63
N ILE A 35 3.41 0.11 2.02
CA ILE A 35 4.17 -1.04 2.54
C ILE A 35 5.25 -1.35 1.50
N LEU A 36 6.50 -1.26 1.92
CA LEU A 36 7.68 -1.51 1.07
C LEU A 36 8.40 -2.76 1.55
N TYR A 37 8.92 -3.58 0.64
CA TYR A 37 9.57 -4.86 0.97
C TYR A 37 10.78 -5.14 0.06
N SER A 38 11.75 -5.92 0.55
CA SER A 38 12.96 -6.31 -0.22
C SER A 38 12.64 -7.40 -1.25
N ASP A 39 13.62 -7.75 -2.09
CA ASP A 39 13.49 -8.86 -3.05
C ASP A 39 13.50 -10.26 -2.39
N ASP A 40 13.55 -10.34 -1.06
CA ASP A 40 13.46 -11.62 -0.32
C ASP A 40 12.00 -12.09 -0.17
N PHE A 41 11.03 -11.24 -0.50
CA PHE A 41 9.61 -11.54 -0.39
C PHE A 41 8.87 -11.39 -1.71
N SER A 42 7.68 -12.00 -1.78
CA SER A 42 6.67 -11.81 -2.82
C SER A 42 5.36 -11.33 -2.22
N ALA A 43 4.69 -10.38 -2.88
CA ALA A 43 3.39 -9.86 -2.46
C ALA A 43 2.24 -10.48 -3.27
N TYR A 44 1.17 -10.89 -2.60
CA TYR A 44 0.04 -11.60 -3.25
C TYR A 44 -1.26 -10.80 -3.25
N GLU A 45 -1.57 -10.15 -2.14
CA GLU A 45 -2.84 -9.45 -1.98
C GLU A 45 -2.64 -8.24 -1.10
N PHE A 46 -2.79 -7.06 -1.69
CA PHE A 46 -2.79 -5.79 -0.99
C PHE A 46 -4.23 -5.25 -0.88
N ASN A 47 -4.66 -4.94 0.34
CA ASN A 47 -6.00 -4.43 0.63
C ASN A 47 -5.94 -3.03 1.24
N VAL A 48 -6.83 -2.15 0.76
CA VAL A 48 -7.19 -0.90 1.42
C VAL A 48 -8.51 -1.12 2.13
N HIS A 49 -8.49 -1.12 3.46
CA HIS A 49 -9.68 -1.38 4.28
C HIS A 49 -10.55 -0.13 4.34
N ARG A 50 -11.71 -0.16 3.67
CA ARG A 50 -12.67 0.96 3.62
C ARG A 50 -13.50 1.05 4.89
N ILE A 51 -12.84 1.31 6.01
CA ILE A 51 -13.44 1.51 7.33
C ILE A 51 -13.13 2.92 7.84
N ASP A 52 -14.11 3.57 8.46
CA ASP A 52 -14.00 4.95 8.94
C ASP A 52 -13.63 4.97 10.42
N LEU A 53 -12.34 4.77 10.69
CA LEU A 53 -11.75 4.83 12.04
C LEU A 53 -10.72 5.96 12.18
N SER A 54 -10.38 6.61 11.07
CA SER A 54 -9.33 7.64 10.94
C SER A 54 -9.53 8.40 9.62
N ASP A 55 -8.83 9.51 9.45
CA ASP A 55 -8.67 10.17 8.15
C ASP A 55 -7.79 9.36 7.17
N HIS A 56 -7.28 8.21 7.62
CA HIS A 56 -6.58 7.20 6.83
C HIS A 56 -7.32 5.85 6.83
N TYR A 57 -7.54 5.29 5.65
CA TYR A 57 -7.91 3.89 5.45
C TYR A 57 -6.70 2.99 5.74
N PRO A 58 -6.81 2.01 6.64
CA PRO A 58 -5.74 1.06 6.90
C PRO A 58 -5.38 0.26 5.64
N VAL A 59 -4.11 -0.13 5.55
CA VAL A 59 -3.62 -1.00 4.47
C VAL A 59 -2.97 -2.25 5.03
N SER A 60 -3.10 -3.35 4.30
CA SER A 60 -2.44 -4.62 4.63
C SER A 60 -1.97 -5.34 3.38
N VAL A 61 -0.94 -6.16 3.51
CA VAL A 61 -0.47 -7.06 2.45
C VAL A 61 -0.12 -8.43 3.00
N PHE A 62 -0.41 -9.48 2.23
CA PHE A 62 0.17 -10.80 2.44
C PHE A 62 1.50 -10.93 1.70
N LEU A 63 2.57 -11.22 2.44
CA LEU A 63 3.90 -11.51 1.93
C LEU A 63 4.24 -13.00 2.17
N SER A 64 4.97 -13.61 1.24
CA SER A 64 5.73 -14.84 1.51
C SER A 64 7.20 -14.60 1.26
N GLU A 65 8.06 -15.38 1.92
CA GLU A 65 9.45 -15.51 1.49
C GLU A 65 9.52 -16.20 0.12
N ASN A 66 10.56 -15.87 -0.64
CA ASN A 66 10.86 -16.46 -1.95
C ASN A 66 11.51 -17.84 -1.84
#